data_AF-A0A9P8KLU1-F1
#
_entry.id   AF-A0A9P8KLU1-F1
#
_cell.length_a   1.000
_cell.length_b   1.000
_cell.length_c   1.000
_cell.angle_alpha   90.00
_cell.angle_beta   90.00
_cell.angle_gamma   90.00
#
_symmetry.space_group_name_H-M   'P 1'
#
loop_
_entity.id
_entity.type
_entity.pdbx_description
1 polymer ?
#
loop_
_entity_poly.entity_id
_entity_poly.type
_entity_poly.pdbx_seq_one_letter_code
_entity_poly.pdbx_strand_id
1 'polypeptide(L)'
;MAPCRPTRASKAKPTSTRSSQARKEKQSKLKSRKKRAKAKSLRRELRKQFRRDCAQLPNGLELELPEEEDFVGISKVPNRKYYSKIAKARKELNKDKTRELPVSLKASAPQVPDPYDDKPQLSYLKRGGYQEQEEEEQEDQEQEVNQEPERDYEPFRFGRKRARKAPPPPPPPPPPEPVIQKTPATFMGMPREIRMEIYRHLLTAAKPIPVHGGWKQVYWTKDLQIFTAILRACKIVHEEASVVLYGANTFLYRLRDANFNGVYIDNLATDDELLERGEDESESEYEDDLEQDDENDEDGPVGADRECCINIETYGHLFRHIAIEAEANRYSAVTQDCMVNAMNVFRKPDQDGPVTASRNIHTLTVCIMPLLHQQHNQPQGRFTFIDFFLPGSPVIEAIKSIDSQMLHVDILTRHASRRSAQVTVKGSGSCRLTINRRHEQAMNYFQGDDFGAKGDKAVRRRTVEMAKRSAEAIDTLAKHIEEQCNQRHFDKDTTMDMDVDSPDWLNVDQDDDHHDEDIWGGGY
;
A
#
# COMPACT_ATOMS: atom_id res chain seq x y z
N MET A 1 -33.10 57.08 53.88
CA MET A 1 -34.00 55.99 54.30
C MET A 1 -35.14 55.88 53.30
N ALA A 2 -35.17 54.80 52.52
CA ALA A 2 -36.30 54.37 51.69
C ALA A 2 -36.37 52.83 51.80
N PRO A 3 -37.55 52.22 52.00
CA PRO A 3 -37.64 50.79 52.29
C PRO A 3 -37.63 49.95 51.01
N CYS A 4 -36.75 48.95 50.98
CA CYS A 4 -36.70 47.90 49.96
C CYS A 4 -37.99 47.08 49.96
N ARG A 5 -38.60 46.92 48.77
CA ARG A 5 -39.72 45.98 48.55
C ARG A 5 -39.19 44.54 48.47
N PRO A 6 -39.83 43.56 49.12
CA PRO A 6 -39.50 42.15 48.93
C PRO A 6 -40.03 41.66 47.58
N THR A 7 -39.15 41.04 46.80
CA THR A 7 -39.47 40.35 45.56
C THR A 7 -40.30 39.10 45.84
N ARG A 8 -41.47 39.01 45.21
CA ARG A 8 -42.34 37.84 45.21
C ARG A 8 -41.61 36.64 44.61
N ALA A 9 -41.44 35.58 45.39
CA ALA A 9 -41.02 34.27 44.92
C ALA A 9 -42.04 33.72 43.91
N SER A 10 -41.61 33.54 42.66
CA SER A 10 -42.37 32.84 41.63
C SER A 10 -42.38 31.34 41.94
N LYS A 11 -43.58 30.77 42.08
CA LYS A 11 -43.79 29.33 42.25
C LYS A 11 -43.24 28.61 41.01
N ALA A 12 -42.19 27.81 41.20
CA ALA A 12 -41.62 26.94 40.16
C ALA A 12 -42.69 25.94 39.69
N LYS A 13 -42.94 25.91 38.38
CA LYS A 13 -43.80 24.91 37.74
C LYS A 13 -43.08 23.56 37.79
N PRO A 14 -43.75 22.46 38.21
CA PRO A 14 -43.15 21.13 38.18
C PRO A 14 -42.88 20.71 36.74
N THR A 15 -41.60 20.62 36.38
CA THR A 15 -41.13 20.17 35.08
C THR A 15 -41.31 18.65 34.97
N SER A 16 -42.37 18.25 34.29
CA SER A 16 -42.66 16.87 33.87
C SER A 16 -41.70 16.42 32.74
N THR A 17 -40.40 16.29 33.04
CA THR A 17 -39.37 15.84 32.06
C THR A 17 -39.08 14.34 32.13
N ARG A 18 -39.52 13.64 33.18
CA ARG A 18 -39.17 12.22 33.39
C ARG A 18 -39.91 11.25 32.45
N SER A 19 -41.09 11.60 31.93
CA SER A 19 -41.87 10.69 31.07
C SER A 19 -41.43 10.72 29.58
N SER A 20 -40.79 11.80 29.14
CA SER A 20 -40.35 11.96 27.74
C SER A 20 -39.05 11.22 27.44
N GLN A 21 -38.12 11.15 28.41
CA GLN A 21 -36.88 10.37 28.27
C GLN A 21 -37.14 8.86 28.16
N ALA A 22 -38.02 8.31 29.00
CA ALA A 22 -38.38 6.88 28.93
C ALA A 22 -39.03 6.48 27.59
N ARG A 23 -39.76 7.40 26.93
CA ARG A 23 -40.31 7.18 25.59
C ARG A 23 -39.22 7.22 24.51
N LYS A 24 -38.27 8.17 24.59
CA LYS A 24 -37.14 8.25 23.65
C LYS A 24 -36.24 7.01 23.71
N GLU A 25 -35.95 6.51 24.90
CA GLU A 25 -35.10 5.32 25.07
C GLU A 25 -35.77 4.04 24.50
N LYS A 26 -37.06 3.86 24.76
CA LYS A 26 -37.84 2.74 24.18
C LYS A 26 -37.87 2.82 22.64
N GLN A 27 -37.99 4.01 22.06
CA GLN A 27 -37.92 4.20 20.60
C GLN A 27 -36.54 3.90 20.03
N SER A 28 -35.45 4.31 20.71
CA SER A 28 -34.07 4.01 20.31
C SER A 28 -33.80 2.50 20.28
N LYS A 29 -34.19 1.78 21.35
CA LYS A 29 -34.07 0.32 21.45
C LYS A 29 -34.85 -0.40 20.33
N LEU A 30 -36.03 0.09 19.96
CA LEU A 30 -36.81 -0.48 18.86
C LEU A 30 -36.14 -0.28 17.48
N LYS A 31 -35.57 0.91 17.23
CA LYS A 31 -34.83 1.23 15.99
C LYS A 31 -33.58 0.37 15.86
N SER A 32 -32.81 0.20 16.94
CA SER A 32 -31.64 -0.68 16.99
C SER A 32 -31.99 -2.14 16.66
N ARG A 33 -33.06 -2.69 17.26
CA ARG A 33 -33.53 -4.06 16.98
C ARG A 33 -33.96 -4.24 15.52
N LYS A 34 -34.67 -3.26 14.94
CA LYS A 34 -35.05 -3.26 13.51
C LYS A 34 -33.81 -3.22 12.59
N LYS A 35 -32.82 -2.37 12.88
CA LYS A 35 -31.55 -2.30 12.13
C LYS A 35 -30.78 -3.63 12.18
N ARG A 36 -30.68 -4.24 13.37
CA ARG A 36 -30.03 -5.55 13.55
C ARG A 36 -30.77 -6.67 12.81
N ALA A 37 -32.11 -6.65 12.79
CA ALA A 37 -32.92 -7.61 12.04
C ALA A 37 -32.73 -7.47 10.53
N LYS A 38 -32.73 -6.24 10.00
CA LYS A 38 -32.47 -5.96 8.56
C LYS A 38 -31.06 -6.40 8.16
N ALA A 39 -30.03 -6.07 8.95
CA ALA A 39 -28.66 -6.51 8.72
C ALA A 39 -28.51 -8.04 8.76
N LYS A 40 -29.21 -8.73 9.68
CA LYS A 40 -29.23 -10.19 9.76
C LYS A 40 -29.93 -10.83 8.55
N SER A 41 -30.98 -10.19 8.02
CA SER A 41 -31.65 -10.61 6.79
C SER A 41 -30.73 -10.48 5.58
N LEU A 42 -30.13 -9.30 5.40
CA LEU A 42 -29.21 -9.02 4.29
C LEU A 42 -27.99 -9.96 4.31
N ARG A 43 -27.41 -10.23 5.49
CA ARG A 43 -26.30 -11.20 5.65
C ARG A 43 -26.75 -12.64 5.30
N ARG A 44 -28.01 -13.01 5.55
CA ARG A 44 -28.55 -14.31 5.15
C ARG A 44 -28.75 -14.39 3.64
N GLU A 45 -29.17 -13.31 3.02
CA GLU A 45 -29.36 -13.20 1.57
C GLU A 45 -28.03 -13.25 0.80
N LEU A 46 -27.04 -12.45 1.20
CA LEU A 46 -25.69 -12.52 0.65
C LEU A 46 -25.07 -13.92 0.79
N ARG A 47 -25.28 -14.60 1.94
CA ARG A 47 -24.83 -15.98 2.12
C ARG A 47 -25.57 -16.98 1.22
N LYS A 48 -26.82 -16.71 0.84
CA LYS A 48 -27.56 -17.55 -0.12
C LYS A 48 -27.07 -17.28 -1.55
N GLN A 49 -26.85 -16.02 -1.90
CA GLN A 49 -26.31 -15.62 -3.21
C GLN A 49 -24.92 -16.20 -3.42
N PHE A 50 -23.99 -15.99 -2.48
CA PHE A 50 -22.65 -16.58 -2.53
C PHE A 50 -22.67 -18.11 -2.70
N ARG A 51 -23.61 -18.81 -2.07
CA ARG A 51 -23.76 -20.27 -2.25
C ARG A 51 -24.28 -20.65 -3.64
N ARG A 52 -25.13 -19.83 -4.25
CA ARG A 52 -25.59 -20.04 -5.63
C ARG A 52 -24.43 -19.80 -6.59
N ASP A 53 -23.65 -18.75 -6.37
CA ASP A 53 -22.48 -18.41 -7.18
C ASP A 53 -21.39 -19.49 -7.07
N CYS A 54 -21.12 -20.03 -5.87
CA CYS A 54 -20.20 -21.18 -5.73
C CYS A 54 -20.75 -22.47 -6.36
N ALA A 55 -22.07 -22.62 -6.49
CA ALA A 55 -22.68 -23.78 -7.13
C ALA A 55 -22.72 -23.65 -8.66
N GLN A 56 -22.57 -22.44 -9.21
CA GLN A 56 -22.56 -22.13 -10.63
C GLN A 56 -21.34 -21.26 -10.96
N LEU A 57 -20.27 -21.87 -11.45
CA LEU A 57 -19.16 -21.08 -11.94
C LEU A 57 -19.63 -20.25 -13.16
N PRO A 58 -19.14 -19.02 -13.34
CA PRO A 58 -19.59 -18.12 -14.40
C PRO A 58 -19.37 -18.66 -15.83
N ASN A 59 -18.50 -19.65 -15.99
CA ASN A 59 -18.27 -20.36 -17.26
C ASN A 59 -19.26 -21.51 -17.52
N GLY A 60 -20.26 -21.71 -16.65
CA GLY A 60 -21.22 -22.81 -16.73
C GLY A 60 -20.64 -24.17 -16.35
N LEU A 61 -19.37 -24.26 -15.96
CA LEU A 61 -18.77 -25.48 -15.43
C LEU A 61 -19.24 -25.72 -14.00
N GLU A 62 -19.41 -26.99 -13.65
CA GLU A 62 -19.80 -27.38 -12.30
C GLU A 62 -18.53 -27.55 -11.46
N LEU A 63 -18.48 -26.93 -10.28
CA LEU A 63 -17.39 -27.14 -9.33
C LEU A 63 -17.37 -28.62 -8.92
N GLU A 64 -16.21 -29.27 -9.07
CA GLU A 64 -15.98 -30.61 -8.54
C GLU A 64 -16.10 -30.57 -7.01
N LEU A 65 -17.05 -31.33 -6.47
CA LEU A 65 -17.31 -31.40 -5.03
C LEU A 65 -16.57 -32.63 -4.47
N PRO A 66 -15.90 -32.52 -3.31
CA PRO A 66 -15.25 -33.66 -2.68
C PRO A 66 -16.23 -34.82 -2.43
N GLU A 67 -15.76 -36.04 -2.64
CA GLU A 67 -16.52 -37.26 -2.42
C GLU A 67 -16.61 -37.60 -0.92
N GLU A 68 -17.46 -38.57 -0.53
CA GLU A 68 -17.58 -38.92 0.90
C GLU A 68 -16.28 -39.45 1.50
N GLU A 69 -15.44 -40.06 0.65
CA GLU A 69 -14.12 -40.61 1.00
C GLU A 69 -13.13 -39.51 1.39
N ASP A 70 -13.20 -38.33 0.76
CA ASP A 70 -12.34 -37.18 1.03
C ASP A 70 -12.56 -36.56 2.43
N PHE A 71 -13.66 -36.92 3.10
CA PHE A 71 -13.95 -36.47 4.47
C PHE A 71 -13.47 -37.44 5.56
N VAL A 72 -12.80 -38.52 5.19
CA VAL A 72 -12.26 -39.55 6.10
C VAL A 72 -10.74 -39.63 5.93
N GLY A 73 -10.00 -39.84 7.02
CA GLY A 73 -8.54 -39.98 6.98
C GLY A 73 -7.74 -38.72 7.34
N ILE A 74 -6.42 -38.79 7.11
CA ILE A 74 -5.43 -37.76 7.52
C ILE A 74 -5.54 -36.51 6.63
N SER A 75 -5.97 -36.67 5.37
CA SER A 75 -6.20 -35.62 4.37
C SER A 75 -7.65 -35.09 4.36
N LYS A 76 -8.35 -35.16 5.50
CA LYS A 76 -9.76 -34.78 5.59
C LYS A 76 -9.99 -33.32 5.19
N VAL A 77 -10.79 -33.11 4.15
CA VAL A 77 -11.19 -31.77 3.74
C VAL A 77 -11.99 -31.10 4.86
N PRO A 78 -11.68 -29.85 5.25
CA PRO A 78 -12.39 -29.17 6.31
C PRO A 78 -13.86 -28.94 5.94
N ASN A 79 -14.76 -29.10 6.92
CA ASN A 79 -16.15 -28.64 6.86
C ASN A 79 -17.09 -29.39 5.88
N ARG A 80 -17.32 -30.70 6.09
CA ARG A 80 -18.36 -31.52 5.41
C ARG A 80 -19.75 -30.84 5.31
N LYS A 81 -20.13 -30.05 6.34
CA LYS A 81 -21.40 -29.30 6.37
C LYS A 81 -21.47 -28.17 5.33
N TYR A 82 -20.34 -27.67 4.84
CA TYR A 82 -20.28 -26.64 3.81
C TYR A 82 -20.53 -27.25 2.42
N TYR A 83 -19.75 -28.26 2.04
CA TYR A 83 -19.85 -28.93 0.74
C TYR A 83 -21.21 -29.62 0.54
N SER A 84 -21.78 -30.23 1.57
CA SER A 84 -23.15 -30.78 1.52
C SER A 84 -24.23 -29.73 1.24
N LYS A 85 -24.04 -28.48 1.69
CA LYS A 85 -24.97 -27.38 1.37
C LYS A 85 -24.83 -26.91 -0.07
N ILE A 86 -23.63 -26.89 -0.63
CA ILE A 86 -23.40 -26.59 -2.05
C ILE A 86 -24.02 -27.70 -2.92
N ALA A 87 -23.77 -28.98 -2.57
CA ALA A 87 -24.37 -30.12 -3.25
C ALA A 87 -25.91 -30.06 -3.26
N LYS A 88 -26.54 -29.68 -2.13
CA LYS A 88 -27.99 -29.50 -2.04
C LYS A 88 -28.48 -28.32 -2.90
N ALA A 89 -27.80 -27.18 -2.86
CA ALA A 89 -28.13 -26.02 -3.70
C ALA A 89 -28.04 -26.35 -5.19
N ARG A 90 -27.05 -27.16 -5.60
CA ARG A 90 -26.92 -27.68 -6.97
C ARG A 90 -28.08 -28.59 -7.36
N LYS A 91 -28.48 -29.52 -6.48
CA LYS A 91 -29.67 -30.35 -6.70
C LYS A 91 -30.96 -29.52 -6.82
N GLU A 92 -31.09 -28.44 -6.06
CA GLU A 92 -32.23 -27.50 -6.17
C GLU A 92 -32.19 -26.76 -7.51
N LEU A 93 -31.04 -26.23 -7.92
CA LEU A 93 -30.86 -25.54 -9.21
C LEU A 93 -31.10 -26.45 -10.43
N ASN A 94 -30.72 -27.73 -10.34
CA ASN A 94 -30.90 -28.68 -11.44
C ASN A 94 -32.35 -29.19 -11.55
N LYS A 95 -33.15 -29.11 -10.48
CA LYS A 95 -34.60 -29.40 -10.54
C LYS A 95 -35.36 -28.40 -11.40
N ASP A 96 -34.84 -27.17 -11.50
CA ASP A 96 -35.46 -26.09 -12.26
C ASP A 96 -35.06 -26.08 -13.74
N LYS A 97 -34.23 -27.02 -14.22
CA LYS A 97 -33.61 -26.95 -15.56
C LYS A 97 -34.27 -27.84 -16.61
N THR A 98 -35.26 -27.26 -17.27
CA THR A 98 -35.46 -27.31 -18.74
C THR A 98 -34.99 -25.99 -19.37
N ARG A 99 -33.96 -25.35 -18.80
CA ARG A 99 -33.50 -24.02 -19.22
C ARG A 99 -32.23 -24.17 -20.03
N GLU A 100 -32.36 -24.05 -21.34
CA GLU A 100 -31.24 -24.04 -22.30
C GLU A 100 -30.26 -22.92 -21.93
N LEU A 101 -28.96 -23.24 -21.96
CA LEU A 101 -27.91 -22.29 -21.65
C LEU A 101 -27.89 -21.20 -22.75
N PRO A 102 -27.89 -19.91 -22.40
CA PRO A 102 -27.76 -18.84 -23.39
C PRO A 102 -26.43 -18.97 -24.13
N VAL A 103 -26.49 -19.05 -25.46
CA VAL A 103 -25.35 -19.23 -26.37
C VAL A 103 -24.31 -18.09 -26.25
N SER A 104 -24.68 -16.96 -25.65
CA SER A 104 -23.91 -15.72 -25.62
C SER A 104 -22.74 -15.65 -24.62
N LEU A 105 -22.51 -16.66 -23.78
CA LEU A 105 -21.43 -16.64 -22.78
C LEU A 105 -20.18 -17.47 -23.12
N LYS A 106 -20.13 -18.08 -24.32
CA LYS A 106 -18.89 -18.66 -24.82
C LYS A 106 -17.99 -17.54 -25.32
N ALA A 107 -16.99 -17.18 -24.53
CA ALA A 107 -15.89 -16.34 -25.02
C ALA A 107 -15.33 -16.97 -26.31
N SER A 108 -15.12 -16.15 -27.34
CA SER A 108 -14.46 -16.55 -28.57
C SER A 108 -13.15 -17.27 -28.22
N ALA A 109 -12.87 -18.40 -28.87
CA ALA A 109 -11.63 -19.12 -28.65
C ALA A 109 -10.45 -18.15 -28.81
N PRO A 110 -9.50 -18.10 -27.86
CA PRO A 110 -8.36 -17.18 -27.96
C PRO A 110 -7.61 -17.47 -29.26
N GLN A 111 -7.55 -16.49 -30.15
CA GLN A 111 -6.74 -16.58 -31.35
C GLN A 111 -5.28 -16.50 -30.92
N VAL A 112 -4.59 -17.64 -30.89
CA VAL A 112 -3.13 -17.69 -30.74
C VAL A 112 -2.54 -17.34 -32.10
N PRO A 113 -1.80 -16.22 -32.24
CA PRO A 113 -1.14 -15.88 -33.50
C PRO A 113 -0.18 -17.00 -33.90
N ASP A 114 -0.25 -17.40 -35.18
CA ASP A 114 0.66 -18.39 -35.74
C ASP A 114 2.11 -17.87 -35.63
N PRO A 115 3.04 -18.60 -34.99
CA PRO A 115 4.43 -18.18 -34.81
C PRO A 115 5.22 -18.00 -36.12
N TYR A 116 4.61 -18.27 -37.28
CA TYR A 116 5.21 -18.09 -38.60
C TYR A 116 4.54 -16.99 -39.45
N ASP A 117 3.56 -16.25 -38.94
CA ASP A 117 2.94 -15.14 -39.67
C ASP A 117 3.57 -13.78 -39.27
N ASP A 118 4.75 -13.49 -39.83
CA ASP A 118 5.51 -12.24 -39.64
C ASP A 118 4.88 -11.00 -40.33
N LYS A 119 3.60 -11.06 -40.72
CA LYS A 119 2.93 -9.92 -41.35
C LYS A 119 2.63 -8.85 -40.30
N PRO A 120 3.08 -7.59 -40.49
CA PRO A 120 2.80 -6.51 -39.55
C PRO A 120 1.28 -6.27 -39.50
N GLN A 121 0.63 -6.61 -38.40
CA GLN A 121 -0.78 -6.31 -38.17
C GLN A 121 -0.95 -4.81 -37.91
N LEU A 122 -1.19 -4.06 -38.98
CA LEU A 122 -1.39 -2.60 -38.99
C LEU A 122 -2.82 -2.14 -38.61
N SER A 123 -3.67 -2.98 -38.02
CA SER A 123 -5.12 -2.73 -37.97
C SER A 123 -5.71 -2.27 -36.62
N TYR A 124 -4.94 -2.10 -35.54
CA TYR A 124 -5.54 -1.76 -34.22
C TYR A 124 -5.51 -0.28 -33.77
N LEU A 125 -5.00 0.65 -34.60
CA LEU A 125 -4.85 2.06 -34.20
C LEU A 125 -5.75 3.08 -34.92
N LYS A 126 -6.69 2.66 -35.78
CA LYS A 126 -7.65 3.58 -36.41
C LYS A 126 -9.01 3.54 -35.72
N ARG A 127 -9.11 4.16 -34.54
CA ARG A 127 -10.41 4.59 -34.00
C ARG A 127 -10.25 5.81 -33.08
N GLY A 128 -10.66 6.97 -33.58
CA GLY A 128 -10.76 8.21 -32.81
C GLY A 128 -10.25 9.41 -33.60
N GLY A 129 -11.06 9.88 -34.56
CA GLY A 129 -10.82 11.17 -35.22
C GLY A 129 -11.37 12.31 -34.37
N TYR A 130 -10.58 13.38 -34.22
CA TYR A 130 -11.07 14.73 -34.02
C TYR A 130 -10.33 15.65 -34.99
N GLN A 131 -11.13 16.53 -35.57
CA GLN A 131 -10.88 17.43 -36.67
C GLN A 131 -10.94 18.84 -36.07
N GLU A 132 -9.84 19.57 -36.06
CA GLU A 132 -9.79 21.03 -35.86
C GLU A 132 -8.49 21.50 -36.54
N GLN A 133 -8.57 22.04 -37.75
CA GLN A 133 -8.87 23.44 -38.12
C GLN A 133 -7.58 24.24 -38.28
N GLU A 134 -7.43 24.75 -39.49
CA GLU A 134 -6.34 25.54 -40.04
C GLU A 134 -6.18 26.86 -39.29
N GLU A 135 -4.94 27.30 -39.11
CA GLU A 135 -4.57 28.70 -39.32
C GLU A 135 -3.11 28.76 -39.80
N GLU A 136 -2.97 29.37 -40.98
CA GLU A 136 -1.74 29.71 -41.69
C GLU A 136 -0.97 30.83 -40.96
N GLU A 137 0.36 30.79 -41.05
CA GLU A 137 1.28 31.89 -41.45
C GLU A 137 2.73 31.37 -41.21
N GLN A 138 3.51 31.07 -42.27
CA GLN A 138 4.50 31.97 -42.91
C GLN A 138 5.54 32.51 -41.89
N GLU A 139 6.84 32.28 -41.97
CA GLU A 139 7.78 32.40 -43.10
C GLU A 139 9.15 31.76 -42.73
N ASP A 140 9.83 31.26 -43.77
CA ASP A 140 11.28 31.31 -44.04
C ASP A 140 12.31 30.78 -43.02
N GLN A 141 12.90 29.62 -43.35
CA GLN A 141 14.28 29.61 -43.84
C GLN A 141 14.67 28.26 -44.45
N GLU A 142 14.95 28.32 -45.75
CA GLU A 142 15.62 27.31 -46.54
C GLU A 142 17.02 27.01 -45.95
N GLN A 143 17.31 25.74 -45.70
CA GLN A 143 18.69 25.28 -45.77
C GLN A 143 18.76 23.90 -46.43
N GLU A 144 19.43 23.93 -47.57
CA GLU A 144 19.70 22.86 -48.50
C GLU A 144 20.34 21.62 -47.86
N VAL A 145 19.75 20.47 -48.21
CA VAL A 145 20.41 19.36 -48.89
C VAL A 145 21.83 19.01 -48.40
N ASN A 146 21.89 18.00 -47.54
CA ASN A 146 22.92 16.95 -47.66
C ASN A 146 22.28 15.60 -47.29
N GLN A 147 21.68 14.96 -48.30
CA GLN A 147 21.30 13.55 -48.20
C GLN A 147 22.59 12.72 -48.21
N GLU A 148 23.02 12.26 -47.03
CA GLU A 148 23.95 11.14 -46.95
C GLU A 148 23.24 9.86 -47.40
N PRO A 149 23.90 9.01 -48.21
CA PRO A 149 23.29 7.81 -48.73
C PRO A 149 23.05 6.78 -47.62
N GLU A 150 21.81 6.32 -47.56
CA GLU A 150 21.32 5.17 -46.82
C GLU A 150 22.25 3.98 -47.07
N ARG A 151 23.03 3.60 -46.05
CA ARG A 151 23.86 2.40 -46.11
C ARG A 151 22.98 1.19 -45.85
N ASP A 152 22.64 0.48 -46.92
CA ASP A 152 22.08 -0.86 -46.88
C ASP A 152 22.96 -1.78 -46.02
N TYR A 153 22.46 -2.11 -44.83
CA TYR A 153 23.11 -3.04 -43.92
C TYR A 153 22.80 -4.47 -44.37
N GLU A 154 23.65 -5.02 -45.24
CA GLU A 154 23.58 -6.45 -45.56
C GLU A 154 23.95 -7.30 -44.33
N PRO A 155 23.11 -8.28 -43.93
CA PRO A 155 23.46 -9.22 -42.88
C PRO A 155 24.66 -10.07 -43.33
N PHE A 156 25.73 -10.04 -42.54
CA PHE A 156 26.91 -10.89 -42.69
C PHE A 156 26.52 -12.38 -42.86
N ARG A 157 26.42 -12.84 -44.11
CA ARG A 157 26.27 -14.26 -44.44
C ARG A 157 27.65 -14.90 -44.37
N PHE A 158 27.93 -15.61 -43.29
CA PHE A 158 29.07 -16.52 -43.24
C PHE A 158 28.96 -17.55 -44.36
N GLY A 159 29.84 -17.42 -45.36
CA GLY A 159 29.98 -18.36 -46.47
C GLY A 159 30.39 -19.74 -45.95
N ARG A 160 29.40 -20.60 -45.70
CA ARG A 160 29.63 -22.02 -45.43
C ARG A 160 30.16 -22.67 -46.70
N LYS A 161 31.46 -22.98 -46.71
CA LYS A 161 32.11 -23.81 -47.73
C LYS A 161 31.32 -25.12 -47.87
N ARG A 162 30.79 -25.38 -49.07
CA ARG A 162 30.09 -26.61 -49.41
C ARG A 162 31.08 -27.78 -49.35
N ALA A 163 31.12 -28.47 -48.21
CA ALA A 163 31.73 -29.77 -48.10
C ALA A 163 30.99 -30.75 -49.01
N ARG A 164 31.77 -31.52 -49.79
CA ARG A 164 31.27 -32.54 -50.72
C ARG A 164 30.43 -33.58 -49.96
N LYS A 165 29.26 -33.90 -50.52
CA LYS A 165 28.32 -34.90 -50.02
C LYS A 165 29.01 -36.27 -49.87
N ALA A 166 29.25 -36.67 -48.63
CA ALA A 166 29.36 -38.07 -48.28
C ALA A 166 27.95 -38.70 -48.32
N PRO A 167 27.82 -40.01 -48.64
CA PRO A 167 26.55 -40.73 -48.57
C PRO A 167 25.96 -40.61 -47.15
N PRO A 168 24.62 -40.50 -47.03
CA PRO A 168 23.96 -40.27 -45.75
C PRO A 168 24.27 -41.43 -44.80
N PRO A 169 24.78 -41.16 -43.58
CA PRO A 169 24.91 -42.19 -42.57
C PRO A 169 23.51 -42.74 -42.21
N PRO A 170 23.41 -44.02 -41.84
CA PRO A 170 22.15 -44.61 -41.41
C PRO A 170 21.52 -43.78 -40.29
N PRO A 171 20.18 -43.64 -40.28
CA PRO A 171 19.48 -42.80 -39.33
C PRO A 171 19.91 -43.20 -37.91
N PRO A 172 20.43 -42.26 -37.10
CA PRO A 172 20.77 -42.55 -35.72
C PRO A 172 19.51 -43.06 -35.00
N PRO A 173 19.66 -44.06 -34.10
CA PRO A 173 18.53 -44.55 -33.32
C PRO A 173 17.81 -43.36 -32.67
N PRO A 174 16.46 -43.37 -32.64
CA PRO A 174 15.69 -42.27 -32.07
C PRO A 174 16.25 -42.00 -30.66
N PRO A 175 16.64 -40.74 -30.36
CA PRO A 175 17.14 -40.41 -29.03
C PRO A 175 16.10 -40.89 -28.02
N PRO A 176 16.52 -41.60 -26.96
CA PRO A 176 15.58 -42.10 -25.96
C PRO A 176 14.71 -40.93 -25.52
N GLU A 177 13.39 -41.08 -25.66
CA GLU A 177 12.43 -40.07 -25.26
C GLU A 177 12.83 -39.59 -23.87
N PRO A 178 13.00 -38.26 -23.66
CA PRO A 178 13.40 -37.76 -22.38
C PRO A 178 12.34 -38.22 -21.39
N VAL A 179 12.68 -39.22 -20.59
CA VAL A 179 11.86 -39.69 -19.48
C VAL A 179 11.78 -38.48 -18.58
N ILE A 180 10.67 -37.74 -18.68
CA ILE A 180 10.33 -36.66 -17.78
C ILE A 180 10.21 -37.34 -16.43
N GLN A 181 11.32 -37.38 -15.69
CA GLN A 181 11.35 -37.87 -14.34
C GLN A 181 10.43 -36.93 -13.59
N LYS A 182 9.22 -37.41 -13.30
CA LYS A 182 8.25 -36.73 -12.44
C LYS A 182 8.89 -36.73 -11.05
N THR A 183 9.77 -35.76 -10.81
CA THR A 183 10.21 -35.45 -9.46
C THR A 183 8.93 -35.29 -8.62
N PRO A 184 8.89 -35.90 -7.43
CA PRO A 184 7.73 -35.74 -6.55
C PRO A 184 7.45 -34.24 -6.39
N ALA A 185 6.18 -33.85 -6.41
CA ALA A 185 5.72 -32.47 -6.36
C ALA A 185 6.07 -31.84 -5.00
N THR A 186 7.35 -31.55 -4.81
CA THR A 186 7.90 -30.90 -3.63
C THR A 186 7.94 -29.41 -3.89
N PHE A 187 7.89 -28.61 -2.83
CA PHE A 187 7.95 -27.16 -2.94
C PHE A 187 9.21 -26.69 -3.68
N MET A 188 10.34 -27.40 -3.50
CA MET A 188 11.61 -27.13 -4.21
C MET A 188 11.62 -27.59 -5.67
N GLY A 189 10.72 -28.48 -6.06
CA GLY A 189 10.53 -28.88 -7.46
C GLY A 189 9.79 -27.84 -8.30
N MET A 190 9.15 -26.84 -7.68
CA MET A 190 8.49 -25.75 -8.39
C MET A 190 9.50 -24.74 -8.95
N PRO A 191 9.23 -24.09 -10.10
CA PRO A 191 10.04 -22.97 -10.58
C PRO A 191 10.14 -21.85 -9.55
N ARG A 192 11.26 -21.14 -9.54
CA ARG A 192 11.54 -20.08 -8.56
C ARG A 192 10.49 -18.98 -8.61
N GLU A 193 9.99 -18.65 -9.79
CA GLU A 193 8.97 -17.62 -10.03
C GLU A 193 7.68 -17.93 -9.26
N ILE A 194 7.26 -19.21 -9.29
CA ILE A 194 6.08 -19.68 -8.57
C ILE A 194 6.31 -19.63 -7.06
N ARG A 195 7.50 -20.03 -6.59
CA ARG A 195 7.85 -19.90 -5.16
C ARG A 195 7.83 -18.45 -4.70
N MET A 196 8.38 -17.53 -5.49
CA MET A 196 8.37 -16.09 -5.19
C MET A 196 6.94 -15.54 -5.10
N GLU A 197 6.03 -15.99 -5.96
CA GLU A 197 4.62 -15.59 -5.88
C GLU A 197 3.95 -16.11 -4.60
N ILE A 198 4.23 -17.36 -4.23
CA ILE A 198 3.77 -17.92 -2.94
C ILE A 198 4.31 -17.10 -1.78
N TYR A 199 5.60 -16.72 -1.79
CA TYR A 199 6.17 -15.86 -0.75
C TYR A 199 5.49 -14.49 -0.71
N ARG A 200 5.16 -13.87 -1.86
CA ARG A 200 4.44 -12.58 -1.89
C ARG A 200 3.10 -12.67 -1.21
N HIS A 201 2.32 -13.73 -1.47
CA HIS A 201 1.04 -13.94 -0.81
C HIS A 201 1.15 -14.14 0.70
N LEU A 202 2.23 -14.77 1.17
CA LEU A 202 2.42 -15.09 2.59
C LEU A 202 3.10 -13.99 3.40
N LEU A 203 3.95 -13.19 2.77
CA LEU A 203 4.88 -12.28 3.44
C LEU A 203 4.63 -10.80 3.15
N THR A 204 3.71 -10.45 2.24
CA THR A 204 3.37 -9.05 1.96
C THR A 204 2.16 -8.62 2.78
N ALA A 205 2.33 -7.61 3.61
CA ALA A 205 1.25 -6.94 4.32
C ALA A 205 0.60 -5.86 3.44
N ALA A 206 -0.72 -5.75 3.53
CA ALA A 206 -1.46 -4.68 2.85
C ALA A 206 -1.27 -3.29 3.48
N LYS A 207 -0.91 -3.25 4.77
CA LYS A 207 -0.63 -2.02 5.52
C LYS A 207 0.87 -1.91 5.78
N PRO A 208 1.43 -0.69 5.89
CA PRO A 208 2.82 -0.52 6.30
C PRO A 208 3.10 -1.21 7.64
N ILE A 209 4.27 -1.85 7.75
CA ILE A 209 4.71 -2.59 8.93
C ILE A 209 5.31 -1.59 9.92
N PRO A 210 4.65 -1.30 11.05
CA PRO A 210 5.15 -0.35 12.04
C PRO A 210 6.40 -0.89 12.75
N VAL A 211 7.46 -0.09 12.80
CA VAL A 211 8.76 -0.42 13.43
C VAL A 211 9.22 0.67 14.38
N HIS A 212 10.02 0.29 15.37
CA HIS A 212 10.63 1.16 16.37
C HIS A 212 12.06 0.73 16.72
N GLY A 213 12.68 1.39 17.71
CA GLY A 213 13.99 1.02 18.24
C GLY A 213 15.09 1.10 17.18
N GLY A 214 15.12 2.15 16.36
CA GLY A 214 16.08 2.27 15.25
C GLY A 214 15.91 1.20 14.16
N TRP A 215 14.66 0.84 13.84
CA TRP A 215 14.27 -0.17 12.84
C TRP A 215 14.51 -1.62 13.28
N LYS A 216 14.93 -1.85 14.53
CA LYS A 216 15.24 -3.19 15.03
C LYS A 216 14.03 -3.94 15.56
N GLN A 217 12.94 -3.26 15.93
CA GLN A 217 11.77 -3.90 16.53
C GLN A 217 10.52 -3.62 15.69
N VAL A 218 9.63 -4.62 15.60
CA VAL A 218 8.35 -4.53 14.89
C VAL A 218 7.23 -4.45 15.91
N TYR A 219 6.33 -3.47 15.77
CA TYR A 219 5.08 -3.47 16.53
C TYR A 219 4.18 -4.57 16.00
N TRP A 220 4.08 -5.67 16.74
CA TRP A 220 3.29 -6.81 16.32
C TRP A 220 1.80 -6.49 16.48
N THR A 221 1.12 -6.26 15.36
CA THR A 221 -0.33 -6.07 15.33
C THR A 221 -1.00 -7.32 14.77
N LYS A 222 -2.14 -7.70 15.34
CA LYS A 222 -2.95 -8.86 14.90
C LYS A 222 -3.36 -8.75 13.42
N ASP A 223 -3.33 -7.54 12.86
CA ASP A 223 -3.74 -7.19 11.50
C ASP A 223 -2.71 -7.48 10.40
N LEU A 224 -1.43 -7.71 10.73
CA LEU A 224 -0.38 -7.81 9.70
C LEU A 224 -0.54 -9.04 8.79
N GLN A 225 -1.11 -10.13 9.30
CA GLN A 225 -1.33 -11.39 8.57
C GLN A 225 -0.07 -11.94 7.85
N ILE A 226 1.13 -11.64 8.36
CA ILE A 226 2.40 -12.10 7.80
C ILE A 226 2.77 -13.46 8.42
N PHE A 227 2.97 -14.48 7.58
CA PHE A 227 3.33 -15.84 8.02
C PHE A 227 4.85 -16.04 8.03
N THR A 228 5.56 -15.42 8.97
CA THR A 228 7.04 -15.48 9.05
C THR A 228 7.60 -16.88 9.39
N ALA A 229 6.75 -17.83 9.82
CA ALA A 229 7.17 -19.20 10.11
C ALA A 229 7.83 -19.91 8.91
N ILE A 230 7.46 -19.53 7.68
CA ILE A 230 8.06 -20.09 6.45
C ILE A 230 9.56 -19.80 6.36
N LEU A 231 10.04 -18.69 6.92
CA LEU A 231 11.46 -18.32 6.93
C LEU A 231 12.32 -19.28 7.76
N ARG A 232 11.70 -20.11 8.59
CA ARG A 232 12.38 -21.12 9.42
C ARG A 232 12.40 -22.51 8.76
N ALA A 233 11.77 -22.69 7.60
CA ALA A 233 11.63 -24.01 6.98
C ALA A 233 12.97 -24.56 6.48
N CYS A 234 13.72 -23.79 5.69
CA CYS A 234 15.09 -24.13 5.27
C CYS A 234 15.85 -22.89 4.76
N LYS A 235 17.17 -23.03 4.56
CA LYS A 235 18.06 -21.93 4.13
C LYS A 235 17.67 -21.32 2.78
N ILE A 236 17.34 -22.14 1.78
CA ILE A 236 16.96 -21.67 0.44
C ILE A 236 15.67 -20.83 0.51
N VAL A 237 14.67 -21.31 1.25
CA VAL A 237 13.43 -20.55 1.50
C VAL A 237 13.75 -19.25 2.19
N HIS A 238 14.59 -19.28 3.23
CA HIS A 238 14.96 -18.09 3.98
C HIS A 238 15.58 -17.02 3.08
N GLU A 239 16.54 -17.38 2.22
CA GLU A 239 17.20 -16.46 1.30
C GLU A 239 16.21 -15.86 0.28
N GLU A 240 15.40 -16.69 -0.38
CA GLU A 240 14.44 -16.21 -1.38
C GLU A 240 13.32 -15.36 -0.76
N ALA A 241 12.76 -15.84 0.35
CA ALA A 241 11.60 -15.24 0.98
C ALA A 241 11.94 -13.97 1.78
N SER A 242 13.17 -13.85 2.32
CA SER A 242 13.63 -12.60 2.96
C SER A 242 13.67 -11.44 1.97
N VAL A 243 14.07 -11.69 0.72
CA VAL A 243 14.04 -10.66 -0.33
C VAL A 243 12.61 -10.16 -0.56
N VAL A 244 11.61 -11.04 -0.48
CA VAL A 244 10.20 -10.65 -0.59
C VAL A 244 9.73 -9.88 0.65
N LEU A 245 10.01 -10.41 1.85
CA LEU A 245 9.60 -9.78 3.10
C LEU A 245 10.13 -8.33 3.19
N TYR A 246 11.42 -8.11 2.97
CA TYR A 246 12.00 -6.77 3.11
C TYR A 246 11.86 -5.90 1.86
N GLY A 247 11.78 -6.54 0.68
CA GLY A 247 11.77 -5.82 -0.60
C GLY A 247 10.38 -5.42 -1.10
N ALA A 248 9.31 -6.14 -0.74
CA ALA A 248 7.96 -5.83 -1.20
C ALA A 248 7.12 -5.05 -0.18
N ASN A 249 7.49 -5.10 1.11
CA ASN A 249 6.76 -4.40 2.17
C ASN A 249 7.29 -2.99 2.40
N THR A 250 6.39 -2.12 2.87
CA THR A 250 6.73 -0.79 3.38
C THR A 250 6.89 -0.86 4.89
N PHE A 251 8.04 -0.45 5.41
CA PHE A 251 8.29 -0.38 6.86
C PHE A 251 8.11 1.07 7.34
N LEU A 252 7.30 1.27 8.37
CA LEU A 252 6.89 2.56 8.89
C LEU A 252 7.54 2.83 10.25
N TYR A 253 8.50 3.75 10.30
CA TYR A 253 9.11 4.22 11.54
C TYR A 253 8.35 5.43 12.08
N ARG A 254 7.72 5.29 13.25
CA ARG A 254 7.01 6.39 13.90
C ARG A 254 7.93 7.09 14.88
N LEU A 255 7.97 8.43 14.83
CA LEU A 255 8.83 9.23 15.71
C LEU A 255 8.31 9.34 17.16
N ARG A 256 7.55 8.35 17.65
CA ARG A 256 7.10 8.28 19.04
C ARG A 256 8.22 7.86 19.99
N ASP A 257 9.19 7.10 19.49
CA ASP A 257 10.18 6.36 20.29
C ASP A 257 11.51 7.10 20.48
N ALA A 258 11.50 8.43 20.37
CA ALA A 258 12.67 9.28 20.60
C ALA A 258 13.37 9.01 21.95
N ASN A 259 12.63 8.47 22.93
CA ASN A 259 13.15 8.17 24.26
C ASN A 259 13.73 6.76 24.40
N PHE A 260 13.77 5.96 23.34
CA PHE A 260 14.43 4.65 23.35
C PHE A 260 15.97 4.83 23.26
N ASN A 261 16.53 5.62 24.16
CA ASN A 261 17.94 5.52 24.49
C ASN A 261 18.13 4.10 25.04
N GLY A 262 18.69 3.21 24.23
CA GLY A 262 18.84 1.77 24.45
C GLY A 262 19.63 1.34 25.70
N VAL A 263 19.79 2.22 26.68
CA VAL A 263 20.41 1.94 27.98
C VAL A 263 19.47 1.12 28.88
N TYR A 264 18.14 1.22 28.71
CA TYR A 264 17.20 0.61 29.66
C TYR A 264 16.80 -0.84 29.36
N ILE A 265 17.02 -1.37 28.15
CA ILE A 265 16.57 -2.75 27.83
C ILE A 265 17.65 -3.81 28.05
N ASP A 266 18.94 -3.50 27.83
CA ASP A 266 20.00 -4.48 28.13
C ASP A 266 20.12 -4.80 29.63
N ASN A 267 19.66 -3.89 30.50
CA ASN A 267 19.65 -4.11 31.95
C ASN A 267 18.44 -4.91 32.44
N LEU A 268 17.39 -5.10 31.63
CA LEU A 268 16.22 -5.93 32.01
C LEU A 268 16.41 -7.42 31.65
N ALA A 269 17.38 -7.75 30.80
CA ALA A 269 17.72 -9.13 30.46
C ALA A 269 18.82 -9.73 31.36
N THR A 270 19.36 -8.95 32.30
CA THR A 270 20.47 -9.40 33.18
C THR A 270 20.15 -9.38 34.68
N ASP A 271 19.04 -8.77 35.13
CA ASP A 271 18.60 -8.85 36.53
C ASP A 271 17.64 -10.02 36.75
N ASP A 272 18.19 -11.23 36.67
CA ASP A 272 17.62 -12.46 37.23
C ASP A 272 18.22 -12.74 38.63
N GLU A 273 18.61 -11.68 39.36
CA GLU A 273 18.83 -11.77 40.81
C GLU A 273 17.48 -11.68 41.54
N LEU A 274 16.85 -12.85 41.65
CA LEU A 274 16.10 -13.35 42.80
C LEU A 274 16.21 -12.48 44.07
N LEU A 275 15.49 -11.36 44.14
CA LEU A 275 15.18 -10.75 45.42
C LEU A 275 14.00 -11.52 46.02
N GLU A 276 14.34 -12.26 47.07
CA GLU A 276 13.42 -12.96 47.96
C GLU A 276 12.21 -12.08 48.30
N ARG A 277 11.08 -12.59 47.84
CA ARG A 277 9.71 -12.29 48.24
C ARG A 277 9.60 -12.15 49.77
N GLY A 278 9.64 -10.92 50.25
CA GLY A 278 9.05 -10.54 51.53
C GLY A 278 7.54 -10.45 51.36
N GLU A 279 6.83 -11.41 51.93
CA GLU A 279 5.38 -11.41 52.05
C GLU A 279 4.97 -10.26 53.00
N ASP A 280 4.38 -9.20 52.45
CA ASP A 280 3.63 -8.24 53.26
C ASP A 280 2.22 -8.11 52.67
N GLU A 281 1.30 -8.74 53.38
CA GLU A 281 -0.14 -8.68 53.18
C GLU A 281 -0.60 -7.23 53.37
N SER A 282 -1.04 -6.59 52.28
CA SER A 282 -1.78 -5.32 52.38
C SER A 282 -3.16 -5.50 51.77
N GLU A 283 -4.08 -5.91 52.63
CA GLU A 283 -5.51 -5.79 52.44
C GLU A 283 -5.87 -4.31 52.27
N SER A 284 -6.34 -3.92 51.09
CA SER A 284 -7.12 -2.68 50.95
C SER A 284 -8.40 -2.98 50.20
N GLU A 285 -9.45 -3.20 50.99
CA GLU A 285 -10.86 -3.09 50.60
C GLU A 285 -11.18 -1.62 50.28
N TYR A 286 -11.25 -1.28 49.00
CA TYR A 286 -12.11 -0.19 48.52
C TYR A 286 -12.68 -0.59 47.16
N GLU A 287 -13.84 -1.23 47.19
CA GLU A 287 -14.78 -1.24 46.06
C GLU A 287 -15.32 0.19 45.91
N ASP A 288 -14.97 0.87 44.81
CA ASP A 288 -15.69 2.06 44.38
C ASP A 288 -16.12 1.90 42.92
N ASP A 289 -17.44 1.80 42.76
CA ASP A 289 -18.22 1.56 41.56
C ASP A 289 -18.02 2.67 40.52
N LEU A 290 -17.05 2.50 39.62
CA LEU A 290 -17.01 3.26 38.36
C LEU A 290 -17.10 2.28 37.18
N GLU A 291 -18.34 1.97 36.79
CA GLU A 291 -18.69 1.43 35.48
C GLU A 291 -18.24 2.43 34.38
N GLN A 292 -16.96 2.39 33.99
CA GLN A 292 -16.50 2.89 32.70
C GLN A 292 -16.42 1.71 31.73
N ASP A 293 -17.44 1.64 30.89
CA ASP A 293 -17.81 0.57 29.98
C ASP A 293 -16.92 0.52 28.71
N ASP A 294 -15.60 0.64 28.84
CA ASP A 294 -14.64 0.58 27.70
C ASP A 294 -13.28 -0.12 28.02
N GLU A 295 -13.16 -0.88 29.13
CA GLU A 295 -11.91 -1.56 29.52
C GLU A 295 -11.98 -3.09 29.46
N ASN A 296 -12.14 -3.66 28.26
CA ASN A 296 -12.04 -5.12 28.10
C ASN A 296 -11.11 -5.54 26.95
N ASP A 297 -10.03 -4.79 26.78
CA ASP A 297 -8.78 -5.33 26.23
C ASP A 297 -7.87 -5.63 27.44
N GLU A 298 -8.18 -6.74 28.11
CA GLU A 298 -7.36 -7.38 29.12
C GLU A 298 -6.03 -7.78 28.45
N ASP A 299 -5.11 -6.81 28.37
CA ASP A 299 -3.71 -6.98 28.03
C ASP A 299 -3.04 -7.75 29.17
N GLY A 300 -3.39 -9.03 29.28
CA GLY A 300 -2.62 -9.98 30.09
C GLY A 300 -1.14 -9.88 29.69
N PRO A 301 -0.20 -10.04 30.65
CA PRO A 301 1.21 -9.80 30.42
C PRO A 301 1.66 -10.55 29.18
N VAL A 302 1.95 -9.79 28.13
CA VAL A 302 2.50 -10.29 26.88
C VAL A 302 3.82 -10.94 27.27
N GLY A 303 3.83 -12.28 27.34
CA GLY A 303 5.03 -13.02 27.72
C GLY A 303 6.24 -12.53 26.92
N ALA A 304 7.38 -12.42 27.59
CA ALA A 304 8.63 -11.81 27.12
C ALA A 304 9.24 -12.36 25.81
N ASP A 305 8.52 -13.23 25.10
CA ASP A 305 9.09 -14.21 24.19
C ASP A 305 8.98 -13.88 22.71
N ARG A 306 8.40 -12.75 22.28
CA ARG A 306 8.25 -12.48 20.83
C ARG A 306 8.42 -11.05 20.38
N GLU A 307 9.38 -10.33 20.97
CA GLU A 307 9.95 -9.19 20.24
C GLU A 307 10.61 -9.71 18.95
N CYS A 308 9.96 -9.47 17.81
CA CYS A 308 10.49 -9.85 16.51
C CYS A 308 11.59 -8.86 16.12
N CYS A 309 12.83 -9.17 16.47
CA CYS A 309 13.96 -8.32 16.15
C CYS A 309 14.35 -8.43 14.67
N ILE A 310 14.46 -7.29 13.99
CA ILE A 310 15.01 -7.14 12.65
C ILE A 310 16.52 -6.91 12.78
N ASN A 311 17.31 -7.80 12.17
CA ASN A 311 18.75 -7.59 12.02
C ASN A 311 19.03 -6.66 10.84
N ILE A 312 19.10 -5.35 11.10
CA ILE A 312 19.34 -4.30 10.09
C ILE A 312 20.72 -4.39 9.45
N GLU A 313 21.73 -4.87 10.17
CA GLU A 313 23.07 -5.07 9.62
C GLU A 313 23.06 -6.14 8.54
N THR A 314 22.32 -7.22 8.77
CA THR A 314 22.19 -8.33 7.83
C THR A 314 21.24 -8.00 6.69
N TYR A 315 20.05 -7.48 6.98
CA TYR A 315 18.97 -7.35 6.01
C TYR A 315 18.73 -5.92 5.49
N GLY A 316 19.43 -4.91 6.00
CA GLY A 316 19.21 -3.51 5.64
C GLY A 316 19.32 -3.22 4.14
N HIS A 317 20.12 -4.00 3.40
CA HIS A 317 20.26 -3.89 1.95
C HIS A 317 19.07 -4.46 1.16
N LEU A 318 18.20 -5.25 1.79
CA LEU A 318 16.99 -5.80 1.18
C LEU A 318 15.78 -4.86 1.27
N PHE A 319 15.82 -3.86 2.16
CA PHE A 319 14.76 -2.86 2.29
C PHE A 319 14.65 -2.05 1.00
N ARG A 320 13.44 -1.95 0.46
CA ARG A 320 13.16 -1.13 -0.73
C ARG A 320 12.18 0.00 -0.46
N HIS A 321 11.25 -0.19 0.47
CA HIS A 321 10.22 0.80 0.78
C HIS A 321 10.24 1.13 2.27
N ILE A 322 10.60 2.36 2.60
CA ILE A 322 10.62 2.84 3.97
C ILE A 322 9.79 4.11 4.09
N ALA A 323 9.12 4.26 5.22
CA ALA A 323 8.30 5.41 5.57
C ALA A 323 8.67 5.90 6.96
N ILE A 324 8.77 7.22 7.14
CA ILE A 324 9.02 7.86 8.43
C ILE A 324 7.86 8.82 8.70
N GLU A 325 7.18 8.65 9.84
CA GLU A 325 6.00 9.42 10.21
C GLU A 325 6.25 10.30 11.44
N ALA A 326 6.08 11.61 11.25
CA ALA A 326 6.12 12.61 12.29
C ALA A 326 4.69 13.07 12.64
N GLU A 327 4.28 12.81 13.88
CA GLU A 327 2.95 13.19 14.38
C GLU A 327 2.83 14.69 14.59
N ALA A 328 1.60 15.20 14.55
CA ALA A 328 1.34 16.64 14.57
C ALA A 328 1.97 17.40 15.75
N ASN A 329 2.11 16.77 16.91
CA ASN A 329 2.67 17.34 18.14
C ASN A 329 4.18 17.08 18.33
N ARG A 330 4.87 16.48 17.35
CA ARG A 330 6.28 16.07 17.43
C ARG A 330 7.15 16.88 16.47
N TYR A 331 7.20 18.19 16.66
CA TYR A 331 7.96 19.12 15.81
C TYR A 331 9.15 19.76 16.55
N SER A 332 9.62 19.15 17.64
CA SER A 332 10.77 19.63 18.41
C SER A 332 12.10 19.30 17.72
N ALA A 333 13.17 20.01 18.09
CA ALA A 333 14.54 19.68 17.65
C ALA A 333 14.93 18.23 17.96
N VAL A 334 14.53 17.69 19.13
CA VAL A 334 14.74 16.27 19.46
C VAL A 334 14.06 15.36 18.44
N THR A 335 12.85 15.71 17.98
CA THR A 335 12.17 14.91 16.95
C THR A 335 12.90 14.99 15.62
N GLN A 336 13.45 16.16 15.27
CA GLN A 336 14.30 16.34 14.10
C GLN A 336 15.51 15.40 14.16
N ASP A 337 16.21 15.35 15.28
CA ASP A 337 17.36 14.46 15.49
C ASP A 337 16.96 12.99 15.38
N CYS A 338 15.82 12.59 15.96
CA CYS A 338 15.31 11.23 15.82
C CYS A 338 14.97 10.85 14.37
N MET A 339 14.42 11.79 13.60
CA MET A 339 14.15 11.61 12.18
C MET A 339 15.44 11.42 11.39
N VAL A 340 16.45 12.24 11.66
CA VAL A 340 17.79 12.14 11.07
C VAL A 340 18.44 10.81 11.42
N ASN A 341 18.36 10.38 12.68
CA ASN A 341 18.90 9.09 13.12
C ASN A 341 18.21 7.92 12.44
N ALA A 342 16.88 7.96 12.29
CA ALA A 342 16.12 6.95 11.56
C ALA A 342 16.53 6.88 10.07
N MET A 343 16.82 8.03 9.45
CA MET A 343 17.30 8.11 8.06
C MET A 343 18.75 7.62 7.91
N ASN A 344 19.62 7.96 8.85
CA ASN A 344 21.04 7.60 8.84
C ASN A 344 21.27 6.09 8.90
N VAL A 345 20.31 5.33 9.44
CA VAL A 345 20.32 3.85 9.36
C VAL A 345 20.35 3.34 7.92
N PHE A 346 19.90 4.11 6.92
CA PHE A 346 19.94 3.74 5.50
C PHE A 346 20.87 4.63 4.66
N ARG A 347 21.71 5.45 5.31
CA ARG A 347 22.71 6.28 4.63
C ARG A 347 23.70 5.41 3.84
N LYS A 348 24.19 5.96 2.72
CA LYS A 348 25.29 5.36 1.95
C LYS A 348 26.52 5.23 2.86
N PRO A 349 27.19 4.05 2.92
CA PRO A 349 28.48 3.98 3.60
C PRO A 349 29.43 4.98 2.94
N ASP A 350 30.19 5.72 3.75
CA ASP A 350 31.23 6.59 3.23
C ASP A 350 32.23 5.73 2.43
N GLN A 351 32.81 6.29 1.36
CA GLN A 351 33.57 5.54 0.34
C GLN A 351 34.74 4.70 0.90
N ASP A 352 35.21 5.02 2.11
CA ASP A 352 36.32 4.34 2.79
C ASP A 352 35.88 3.11 3.62
N GLY A 353 34.58 2.83 3.69
CA GLY A 353 34.04 1.68 4.42
C GLY A 353 34.27 0.35 3.69
N PRO A 354 34.29 -0.79 4.42
CA PRO A 354 34.24 -2.11 3.79
C PRO A 354 33.03 -2.15 2.86
N VAL A 355 33.18 -2.81 1.70
CA VAL A 355 32.17 -2.98 0.63
C VAL A 355 30.92 -3.65 1.20
N THR A 356 30.14 -2.88 1.93
CA THR A 356 28.86 -3.25 2.48
C THR A 356 27.86 -3.02 1.36
N ALA A 357 26.98 -4.00 1.14
CA ALA A 357 26.00 -3.95 0.07
C ALA A 357 25.24 -2.62 0.15
N SER A 358 25.27 -1.84 -0.93
CA SER A 358 24.59 -0.55 -0.98
C SER A 358 23.11 -0.74 -0.71
N ARG A 359 22.57 0.07 0.21
CA ARG A 359 21.16 0.07 0.57
C ARG A 359 20.39 0.83 -0.50
N ASN A 360 20.05 0.14 -1.59
CA ASN A 360 19.33 0.73 -2.71
C ASN A 360 17.83 0.79 -2.39
N ILE A 361 17.43 1.88 -1.74
CA ILE A 361 16.03 2.16 -1.42
C ILE A 361 15.30 2.51 -2.71
N HIS A 362 14.17 1.87 -2.97
CA HIS A 362 13.30 2.27 -4.08
C HIS A 362 12.49 3.51 -3.71
N THR A 363 11.85 3.52 -2.54
CA THR A 363 10.99 4.63 -2.11
C THR A 363 11.26 5.00 -0.66
N LEU A 364 11.61 6.27 -0.43
CA LEU A 364 11.58 6.91 0.87
C LEU A 364 10.30 7.76 0.96
N THR A 365 9.45 7.50 1.95
CA THR A 365 8.25 8.30 2.23
C THR A 365 8.42 9.03 3.54
N VAL A 366 8.18 10.33 3.55
CA VAL A 366 8.20 11.18 4.74
C VAL A 366 6.80 11.70 4.97
N CYS A 367 6.15 11.24 6.04
CA CYS A 367 4.80 11.65 6.41
C CYS A 367 4.87 12.72 7.51
N ILE A 368 4.28 13.88 7.28
CA ILE A 368 4.21 14.97 8.25
C ILE A 368 2.77 15.45 8.43
N MET A 369 2.49 15.98 9.63
CA MET A 369 1.18 16.52 9.99
C MET A 369 1.32 17.97 10.46
N PRO A 370 1.50 18.93 9.53
CA PRO A 370 1.75 20.32 9.89
C PRO A 370 0.56 20.95 10.61
N LEU A 371 0.86 21.76 11.61
CA LEU A 371 -0.09 22.55 12.39
C LEU A 371 0.29 24.02 12.31
N LEU A 372 -0.70 24.90 12.27
CA LEU A 372 -0.42 26.32 12.42
C LEU A 372 -0.03 26.61 13.88
N HIS A 373 1.22 26.99 14.10
CA HIS A 373 1.72 27.44 15.40
C HIS A 373 1.71 28.97 15.44
N GLN A 374 0.84 29.53 16.29
CA GLN A 374 0.81 30.97 16.56
C GLN A 374 1.79 31.29 17.68
N GLN A 375 2.92 31.89 17.33
CA GLN A 375 3.87 32.40 18.31
C GLN A 375 3.41 33.79 18.77
N HIS A 376 3.37 34.05 20.08
CA HIS A 376 2.86 35.31 20.65
C HIS A 376 3.48 36.60 20.07
N ASN A 377 4.65 36.51 19.44
CA ASN A 377 5.39 37.66 18.91
C ASN A 377 5.39 37.76 17.37
N GLN A 378 4.71 36.87 16.64
CA GLN A 378 4.62 36.93 15.18
C GLN A 378 3.15 37.02 14.73
N PRO A 379 2.76 38.06 13.97
CA PRO A 379 1.38 38.24 13.50
C PRO A 379 0.97 37.19 12.47
N GLN A 380 1.95 36.54 11.83
CA GLN A 380 1.72 35.44 10.90
C GLN A 380 2.06 34.13 11.62
N GLY A 381 1.06 33.25 11.79
CA GLY A 381 1.32 31.90 12.29
C GLY A 381 2.24 31.16 11.31
N ARG A 382 3.11 30.30 11.84
CA ARG A 382 4.01 29.47 11.04
C ARG A 382 3.57 28.01 11.14
N PHE A 383 3.59 27.29 10.02
CA PHE A 383 3.34 25.85 10.07
C PHE A 383 4.50 25.10 10.75
N THR A 384 4.18 24.10 11.56
CA THR A 384 5.18 23.18 12.12
C THR A 384 5.85 22.37 11.01
N PHE A 385 7.03 21.81 11.29
CA PHE A 385 7.87 21.03 10.37
C PHE A 385 8.51 21.77 9.19
N ILE A 386 8.11 23.01 8.88
CA ILE A 386 8.73 23.77 7.77
C ILE A 386 10.25 23.93 7.96
N ASP A 387 10.68 24.10 9.21
CA ASP A 387 12.09 24.12 9.63
C ASP A 387 12.86 22.82 9.34
N PHE A 388 12.19 21.68 9.33
CA PHE A 388 12.81 20.38 9.01
C PHE A 388 13.15 20.27 7.52
N PHE A 389 12.55 21.08 6.66
CA PHE A 389 12.76 21.01 5.21
C PHE A 389 13.48 22.24 4.64
N LEU A 390 14.03 23.11 5.50
CA LEU A 390 14.84 24.23 5.05
C LEU A 390 16.12 23.72 4.38
N PRO A 391 16.64 24.41 3.35
CA PRO A 391 17.95 24.11 2.78
C PRO A 391 19.02 24.06 3.87
N GLY A 392 19.84 23.00 3.88
CA GLY A 392 20.87 22.80 4.90
C GLY A 392 20.36 22.37 6.28
N SER A 393 19.06 22.09 6.43
CA SER A 393 18.57 21.45 7.65
C SER A 393 19.11 20.00 7.75
N PRO A 394 19.33 19.48 8.97
CA PRO A 394 19.82 18.12 9.18
C PRO A 394 18.99 17.04 8.48
N VAL A 395 17.66 17.24 8.41
CA VAL A 395 16.74 16.30 7.74
C VAL A 395 16.92 16.33 6.22
N ILE A 396 17.08 17.50 5.59
CA ILE A 396 17.37 17.59 4.15
C ILE A 396 18.71 16.94 3.82
N GLU A 397 19.74 17.16 4.65
CA GLU A 397 21.04 16.49 4.49
C GLU A 397 20.91 14.97 4.60
N ALA A 398 20.16 14.47 5.59
CA ALA A 398 19.89 13.05 5.77
C ALA A 398 19.13 12.46 4.57
N ILE A 399 18.09 13.13 4.05
CA ILE A 399 17.36 12.74 2.84
C ILE A 399 18.30 12.63 1.64
N LYS A 400 19.16 13.65 1.43
CA LYS A 400 20.14 13.66 0.33
C LYS A 400 21.14 12.51 0.46
N SER A 401 21.53 12.14 1.68
CA SER A 401 22.48 11.07 1.96
C SER A 401 21.96 9.64 1.69
N ILE A 402 20.63 9.45 1.65
CA ILE A 402 20.00 8.15 1.35
C ILE A 402 19.96 7.92 -0.17
N ASP A 403 20.29 6.70 -0.60
CA ASP A 403 20.15 6.27 -1.98
C ASP A 403 18.72 5.83 -2.31
N SER A 404 17.83 6.77 -2.58
CA SER A 404 16.44 6.48 -2.94
C SER A 404 16.17 6.75 -4.42
N GLN A 405 15.39 5.90 -5.11
CA GLN A 405 14.91 6.20 -6.47
C GLN A 405 13.77 7.25 -6.47
N MET A 406 12.90 7.18 -5.48
CA MET A 406 11.74 8.04 -5.32
C MET A 406 11.69 8.60 -3.91
N LEU A 407 11.45 9.90 -3.78
CA LEU A 407 11.15 10.56 -2.53
C LEU A 407 9.70 11.04 -2.57
N HIS A 408 8.91 10.59 -1.59
CA HIS A 408 7.55 11.08 -1.36
C HIS A 408 7.51 11.88 -0.06
N VAL A 409 6.88 13.05 -0.08
CA VAL A 409 6.54 13.80 1.12
C VAL A 409 5.03 13.90 1.21
N ASP A 410 4.46 13.16 2.15
CA ASP A 410 3.03 13.08 2.41
C ASP A 410 2.66 14.08 3.51
N ILE A 411 1.93 15.12 3.11
CA ILE A 411 1.39 16.17 4.00
C ILE A 411 -0.03 15.75 4.38
N LEU A 412 -0.20 15.35 5.63
CA LEU A 412 -1.45 14.79 6.15
C LEU A 412 -2.19 15.80 7.03
N THR A 413 -3.52 15.90 6.88
CA THR A 413 -4.38 16.63 7.82
C THR A 413 -4.60 15.81 9.11
N ARG A 414 -4.90 16.48 10.23
CA ARG A 414 -5.24 15.84 11.52
C ARG A 414 -6.31 14.75 11.40
N HIS A 415 -7.27 14.94 10.49
CA HIS A 415 -8.39 14.03 10.30
C HIS A 415 -8.01 12.74 9.56
N ALA A 416 -6.93 12.74 8.78
CA ALA A 416 -6.48 11.56 8.03
C ALA A 416 -5.84 10.48 8.94
N SER A 417 -5.26 10.86 10.07
CA SER A 417 -4.55 9.92 10.96
C SER A 417 -5.49 9.06 11.81
N ARG A 418 -6.64 9.61 12.26
CA ARG A 418 -7.54 8.90 13.20
C ARG A 418 -8.46 7.87 12.54
N ARG A 419 -8.77 8.00 11.24
CA ARG A 419 -9.63 7.05 10.53
C ARG A 419 -8.80 6.10 9.68
N SER A 420 -8.20 5.13 10.35
CA SER A 420 -7.98 3.75 9.88
C SER A 420 -7.96 3.55 8.35
N ALA A 421 -6.75 3.44 7.78
CA ALA A 421 -6.28 2.50 6.75
C ALA A 421 -7.15 2.04 5.55
N GLN A 422 -8.39 2.48 5.34
CA GLN A 422 -9.29 1.84 4.37
C GLN A 422 -10.07 2.78 3.46
N VAL A 423 -10.07 4.10 3.67
CA VAL A 423 -10.78 5.00 2.76
C VAL A 423 -10.00 6.29 2.56
N THR A 424 -8.99 6.24 1.68
CA THR A 424 -8.56 7.46 0.97
C THR A 424 -9.67 7.81 -0.01
N VAL A 425 -10.71 8.50 0.47
CA VAL A 425 -11.60 9.22 -0.44
C VAL A 425 -10.68 10.18 -1.18
N LYS A 426 -10.60 10.04 -2.52
CA LYS A 426 -9.89 10.99 -3.40
C LYS A 426 -10.57 12.35 -3.24
N GLY A 427 -10.15 13.13 -2.24
CA GLY A 427 -10.79 14.41 -1.95
C GLY A 427 -10.37 14.97 -0.60
N SER A 428 -9.65 16.08 -0.64
CA SER A 428 -9.37 17.06 0.43
C SER A 428 -8.25 16.79 1.45
N GLY A 429 -8.10 15.58 2.02
CA GLY A 429 -7.35 15.45 3.28
C GLY A 429 -5.81 15.37 3.23
N SER A 430 -5.19 15.00 2.11
CA SER A 430 -3.73 14.81 2.04
C SER A 430 -3.15 15.35 0.73
N CYS A 431 -1.89 15.81 0.79
CA CYS A 431 -1.10 16.20 -0.37
C CYS A 431 0.15 15.31 -0.43
N ARG A 432 0.54 14.87 -1.62
CA ARG A 432 1.78 14.12 -1.83
C ARG A 432 2.67 14.88 -2.80
N LEU A 433 3.86 15.25 -2.35
CA LEU A 433 4.93 15.76 -3.20
C LEU A 433 5.81 14.58 -3.63
N THR A 434 6.10 14.48 -4.93
CA THR A 434 6.88 13.37 -5.49
C THR A 434 8.12 13.92 -6.20
N ILE A 435 9.30 13.46 -5.78
CA ILE A 435 10.57 13.81 -6.41
C ILE A 435 11.21 12.52 -6.94
N ASN A 436 11.47 12.49 -8.25
CA ASN A 436 12.16 11.38 -8.90
C ASN A 436 13.68 11.60 -8.82
N ARG A 437 14.37 10.70 -8.12
CA ARG A 437 15.81 10.75 -7.85
C ARG A 437 16.59 9.69 -8.65
N ARG A 438 15.95 8.95 -9.57
CA ARG A 438 16.62 7.94 -10.42
C ARG A 438 17.80 8.52 -11.20
N HIS A 439 17.71 9.78 -11.62
CA HIS A 439 18.79 10.47 -12.33
C HIS A 439 20.00 10.76 -11.44
N GLU A 440 19.81 11.01 -10.13
CA GLU A 440 20.92 11.14 -9.18
C GLU A 440 21.65 9.79 -9.02
N GLN A 441 20.92 8.68 -8.96
CA GLN A 441 21.53 7.35 -8.90
C GLN A 441 22.33 7.02 -10.16
N ALA A 442 21.76 7.30 -11.34
CA ALA A 442 22.46 7.13 -12.60
C ALA A 442 23.71 8.03 -12.70
N MET A 443 23.66 9.24 -12.14
CA MET A 443 24.82 10.13 -12.07
C MET A 443 25.96 9.53 -11.23
N ASN A 444 25.65 8.94 -10.07
CA ASN A 444 26.64 8.28 -9.22
C ASN A 444 27.28 7.08 -9.93
N TYR A 445 26.50 6.32 -10.71
CA TYR A 445 27.02 5.25 -11.54
C TYR A 445 28.04 5.76 -12.57
N PHE A 446 27.81 6.92 -13.20
CA PHE A 446 28.75 7.53 -14.13
C PHE A 446 30.02 8.10 -13.49
N GLN A 447 30.04 8.29 -12.17
CA GLN A 447 31.21 8.78 -11.44
C GLN A 447 32.12 7.64 -10.96
N GLY A 448 31.57 6.46 -10.69
CA GLY A 448 32.30 5.33 -10.10
C GLY A 448 33.15 4.50 -11.08
N ASP A 449 32.88 4.57 -12.38
CA ASP A 449 33.55 3.73 -13.38
C ASP A 449 34.37 4.57 -14.38
N ASP A 450 35.65 4.20 -14.56
CA ASP A 450 36.51 4.65 -15.68
C ASP A 450 35.90 4.35 -17.07
N PHE A 451 34.86 3.50 -17.13
CA PHE A 451 34.06 3.24 -18.33
C PHE A 451 33.15 4.41 -18.75
N GLY A 452 33.00 5.44 -17.91
CA GLY A 452 32.17 6.63 -18.17
C GLY A 452 32.58 7.46 -19.40
N ALA A 453 33.73 7.17 -20.02
CA ALA A 453 34.19 7.81 -21.26
C ALA A 453 33.48 7.30 -22.53
N LYS A 454 32.79 6.15 -22.50
CA LYS A 454 32.19 5.53 -23.70
C LYS A 454 30.67 5.70 -23.86
N GLY A 455 30.01 6.40 -22.93
CA GLY A 455 28.58 6.67 -23.00
C GLY A 455 28.21 7.84 -23.94
N ASP A 456 26.99 7.83 -24.47
CA ASP A 456 26.42 8.96 -25.22
C ASP A 456 26.46 10.25 -24.37
N LYS A 457 27.19 11.27 -24.86
CA LYS A 457 27.36 12.56 -24.21
C LYS A 457 26.01 13.26 -23.99
N ALA A 458 25.04 13.08 -24.89
CA ALA A 458 23.72 13.68 -24.78
C ALA A 458 22.94 13.09 -23.58
N VAL A 459 22.95 11.76 -23.43
CA VAL A 459 22.33 11.07 -22.30
C VAL A 459 22.96 11.49 -20.97
N ARG A 460 24.28 11.64 -20.93
CA ARG A 460 25.00 12.10 -19.72
C ARG A 460 24.62 13.54 -19.35
N ARG A 461 24.59 14.47 -20.32
CA ARG A 461 24.17 15.86 -20.09
C ARG A 461 22.73 15.94 -19.56
N ARG A 462 21.80 15.22 -20.19
CA ARG A 462 20.41 15.16 -19.74
C ARG A 462 20.29 14.56 -18.33
N THR A 463 21.06 13.52 -18.02
CA THR A 463 21.05 12.91 -16.68
C THR A 463 21.57 13.87 -15.62
N VAL A 464 22.66 14.59 -15.89
CA VAL A 464 23.21 15.61 -14.99
C VAL A 464 22.19 16.73 -14.75
N GLU A 465 21.52 17.21 -15.80
CA GLU A 465 20.51 18.24 -15.68
C GLU A 465 19.32 17.79 -14.84
N MET A 466 18.80 16.58 -15.07
CA MET A 466 17.69 16.02 -14.29
C MET A 466 18.08 15.73 -12.83
N ALA A 467 19.33 15.29 -12.59
CA ALA A 467 19.88 15.13 -11.24
C ALA A 467 19.97 16.49 -10.52
N LYS A 468 20.38 17.56 -11.24
CA LYS A 468 20.41 18.91 -10.70
C LYS A 468 19.01 19.41 -10.32
N ARG A 469 18.02 19.22 -11.22
CA ARG A 469 16.62 19.60 -10.97
C ARG A 469 16.02 18.86 -9.78
N SER A 470 16.35 17.58 -9.59
CA SER A 470 15.88 16.82 -8.42
C SER A 470 16.53 17.30 -7.12
N ALA A 471 17.83 17.61 -7.13
CA ALA A 471 18.48 18.24 -5.97
C ALA A 471 17.88 19.62 -5.63
N GLU A 472 17.66 20.48 -6.63
CA GLU A 472 17.00 21.79 -6.47
C GLU A 472 15.55 21.65 -5.96
N ALA A 473 14.82 20.61 -6.40
CA ALA A 473 13.48 20.30 -5.90
C ALA A 473 13.50 19.90 -4.42
N ILE A 474 14.52 19.15 -3.97
CA ILE A 474 14.69 18.81 -2.55
C ILE A 474 14.98 20.08 -1.73
N ASP A 475 15.84 20.98 -2.22
CA ASP A 475 16.16 22.22 -1.51
C ASP A 475 14.97 23.18 -1.42
N THR A 476 14.03 23.11 -2.36
CA THR A 476 12.82 23.94 -2.36
C THR A 476 11.64 23.28 -1.65
N LEU A 477 11.81 22.14 -0.99
CA LEU A 477 10.72 21.41 -0.32
C LEU A 477 9.99 22.25 0.73
N ALA A 478 10.69 22.97 1.61
CA ALA A 478 10.05 23.81 2.63
C ALA A 478 9.04 24.80 2.02
N LYS A 479 9.44 25.48 0.93
CA LYS A 479 8.58 26.44 0.23
C LYS A 479 7.32 25.78 -0.32
N HIS A 480 7.47 24.63 -1.00
CA HIS A 480 6.33 23.90 -1.54
C HIS A 480 5.40 23.35 -0.46
N ILE A 481 5.94 22.86 0.66
CA ILE A 481 5.15 22.40 1.81
C ILE A 481 4.35 23.56 2.40
N GLU A 482 4.98 24.71 2.60
CA GLU A 482 4.33 25.93 3.11
C GLU A 482 3.22 26.42 2.16
N GLU A 483 3.49 26.49 0.85
CA GLU A 483 2.48 26.82 -0.17
C GLU A 483 1.28 25.86 -0.14
N GLN A 484 1.53 24.54 -0.04
CA GLN A 484 0.47 23.54 0.06
C GLN A 484 -0.32 23.66 1.36
N CYS A 485 0.33 24.03 2.48
CA CYS A 485 -0.35 24.27 3.75
C CYS A 485 -1.25 25.51 3.68
N ASN A 486 -0.77 26.59 3.06
CA ASN A 486 -1.53 27.82 2.85
C ASN A 486 -2.73 27.62 1.92
N GLN A 487 -2.54 26.93 0.79
CA GLN A 487 -3.58 26.67 -0.22
C GLN A 487 -4.76 25.85 0.32
N ARG A 488 -4.49 24.91 1.23
CA ARG A 488 -5.50 23.99 1.77
C ARG A 488 -6.14 24.46 3.06
N HIS A 489 -5.76 25.65 3.55
CA HIS A 489 -6.29 26.24 4.78
C HIS A 489 -6.19 25.30 6.01
N PHE A 490 -5.02 24.68 6.22
CA PHE A 490 -4.78 23.86 7.42
C PHE A 490 -4.86 24.67 8.74
N ASP A 491 -4.87 26.00 8.64
CA ASP A 491 -5.07 26.95 9.74
C ASP A 491 -6.50 26.97 10.28
N LYS A 492 -7.47 26.75 9.40
CA LYS A 492 -8.87 26.64 9.77
C LYS A 492 -9.07 25.21 10.18
N ASP A 493 -8.86 24.91 11.47
CA ASP A 493 -9.45 23.73 12.10
C ASP A 493 -10.89 23.71 11.58
N THR A 494 -11.19 22.81 10.64
CA THR A 494 -12.54 22.56 10.15
C THR A 494 -13.22 21.89 11.34
N THR A 495 -13.52 22.73 12.30
CA THR A 495 -14.10 22.47 13.60
C THR A 495 -15.50 22.00 13.27
N MET A 496 -15.65 20.71 12.99
CA MET A 496 -16.86 19.94 13.24
C MET A 496 -18.19 20.39 12.57
N ASP A 497 -18.21 21.50 11.80
CA ASP A 497 -19.43 22.09 11.23
C ASP A 497 -19.69 21.64 9.79
N MET A 498 -18.97 20.63 9.30
CA MET A 498 -19.51 19.80 8.23
C MET A 498 -20.54 18.86 8.87
N ASP A 499 -21.76 19.38 9.01
CA ASP A 499 -22.96 18.67 9.40
C ASP A 499 -22.96 17.25 8.83
N VAL A 500 -22.75 16.27 9.71
CA VAL A 500 -22.88 14.83 9.44
C VAL A 500 -24.34 14.44 9.16
N ASP A 501 -25.26 15.42 9.11
CA ASP A 501 -26.66 15.28 8.72
C ASP A 501 -27.00 15.93 7.36
N SER A 502 -26.06 16.05 6.41
CA SER A 502 -26.42 16.22 4.99
C SER A 502 -26.58 14.85 4.33
N PRO A 503 -27.83 14.35 4.08
CA PRO A 503 -28.07 13.01 3.57
C PRO A 503 -27.84 12.85 2.05
N ASP A 504 -27.34 13.88 1.36
CA ASP A 504 -27.47 13.99 -0.11
C ASP A 504 -26.37 13.32 -0.94
N TRP A 505 -25.40 12.66 -0.32
CA TRP A 505 -24.26 12.06 -1.05
C TRP A 505 -24.50 10.59 -1.46
N LEU A 506 -25.70 10.05 -1.25
CA LEU A 506 -26.07 8.67 -1.62
C LEU A 506 -26.95 8.55 -2.89
N ASN A 507 -27.23 9.64 -3.60
CA ASN A 507 -27.99 9.61 -4.86
C ASN A 507 -27.17 10.15 -6.04
N VAL A 508 -25.99 9.58 -6.28
CA VAL A 508 -25.28 9.73 -7.56
C VAL A 508 -25.07 8.33 -8.12
N ASP A 509 -26.18 7.72 -8.51
CA ASP A 509 -26.30 6.57 -9.42
C ASP A 509 -27.75 6.52 -9.95
N GLN A 510 -28.26 7.68 -10.39
CA GLN A 510 -29.56 7.75 -11.08
C GLN A 510 -29.49 8.78 -12.22
N ASP A 511 -29.60 8.24 -13.42
CA ASP A 511 -30.12 8.87 -14.64
C ASP A 511 -29.15 9.71 -15.47
N ASP A 512 -28.25 9.03 -16.20
CA ASP A 512 -27.82 9.45 -17.55
C ASP A 512 -28.32 8.42 -18.58
N ASP A 513 -29.63 8.14 -18.57
CA ASP A 513 -30.36 7.66 -19.76
C ASP A 513 -30.89 8.91 -20.48
N HIS A 514 -30.00 9.59 -21.22
CA HIS A 514 -30.44 10.60 -22.17
C HIS A 514 -31.11 9.91 -23.36
N HIS A 515 -32.44 10.06 -23.38
CA HIS A 515 -33.30 9.85 -24.54
C HIS A 515 -32.76 10.57 -25.77
N ASP A 516 -32.36 9.80 -26.78
CA ASP A 516 -32.39 10.23 -28.18
C ASP A 516 -33.87 10.34 -28.58
N GLU A 517 -34.47 11.51 -28.38
CA GLU A 517 -35.74 11.86 -29.03
C GLU A 517 -35.47 12.51 -30.39
N ASP A 518 -36.05 11.85 -31.39
CA ASP A 518 -36.25 12.26 -32.78
C ASP A 518 -36.55 13.76 -32.94
N ILE A 519 -35.66 14.47 -33.64
CA ILE A 519 -36.00 15.71 -34.34
C ILE A 519 -35.98 15.41 -35.84
N TRP A 520 -37.12 14.91 -36.32
CA TRP A 520 -37.55 15.00 -37.71
C TRP A 520 -38.39 16.27 -37.89
N GLY A 521 -38.03 17.10 -38.87
CA GLY A 521 -38.82 18.20 -39.44
C GLY A 521 -38.13 19.57 -39.29
N GLY A 522 -37.95 20.40 -40.31
CA GLY A 522 -38.36 20.39 -41.72
C GLY A 522 -38.27 21.82 -42.29
N GLY A 523 -37.92 21.96 -43.58
CA GLY A 523 -38.00 23.20 -44.39
C GLY A 523 -36.86 24.20 -44.12
N TYR A 524 -36.13 24.76 -45.09
CA TYR A 524 -36.37 25.05 -46.50
C TYR A 524 -35.06 24.97 -47.30
#